data_AF-A0A1D2SUA1-F1
#
_entry.id   AF-A0A1D2SUA1-F1
#
_cell.length_a   1.000
_cell.length_b   1.000
_cell.length_c   1.000
_cell.angle_alpha   90.00
_cell.angle_beta   90.00
_cell.angle_gamma   90.00
#
_symmetry.space_group_name_H-M   'P 1'
#
loop_
_entity.id
_entity.type
_entity.pdbx_description
1 polymer ?
#
loop_
_entity_poly.entity_id
_entity_poly.type
_entity_poly.pdbx_seq_one_letter_code
_entity_poly.pdbx_strand_id
1 'polypeptide(L)' 'MTTVSSAIGAGVSTQSRNLQLAMAALLGLFVVGFLGFSQMEVVHNAAHDYRHSMAFPCH' A
#
# COMPACT_ATOMS: atom_id res chain seq x y z
N MET A 1 -24.28 -21.01 -27.99
CA MET A 1 -24.29 -20.88 -26.53
C MET A 1 -23.47 -19.65 -26.17
N THR A 2 -24.12 -18.52 -25.94
CA THR A 2 -23.47 -17.23 -25.67
C THR A 2 -23.56 -16.92 -24.19
N THR A 3 -22.44 -17.04 -23.47
CA THR A 3 -22.34 -16.61 -22.07
C THR A 3 -22.08 -15.12 -22.03
N VAL A 4 -23.01 -14.35 -21.45
CA VAL A 4 -22.81 -12.96 -21.07
C VAL A 4 -22.08 -12.93 -19.74
N SER A 5 -20.81 -12.52 -19.74
CA SER A 5 -20.08 -12.23 -18.51
C SER A 5 -20.52 -10.87 -17.98
N SER A 6 -21.40 -10.87 -16.99
CA SER A 6 -21.66 -9.68 -16.18
C SER A 6 -20.47 -9.45 -15.27
N ALA A 7 -19.63 -8.46 -15.57
CA ALA A 7 -18.66 -7.99 -14.60
C ALA A 7 -19.44 -7.41 -13.41
N ILE A 8 -19.32 -8.03 -12.23
CA ILE A 8 -19.65 -7.38 -10.96
C ILE A 8 -18.65 -6.22 -10.81
N GLY A 9 -18.95 -5.10 -11.45
CA GLY A 9 -18.37 -3.82 -11.12
C GLY A 9 -19.21 -3.27 -9.98
N ALA A 10 -18.81 -3.52 -8.73
CA ALA A 10 -19.33 -2.71 -7.64
C ALA A 10 -19.06 -1.25 -8.01
N GLY A 11 -20.10 -0.45 -8.16
CA GLY A 11 -19.98 0.96 -8.54
C GLY A 11 -19.29 1.73 -7.42
N VAL A 12 -17.96 1.73 -7.42
CA VAL A 12 -17.15 2.55 -6.50
C VAL A 12 -17.33 3.99 -6.94
N SER A 13 -18.07 4.76 -6.15
CA SER A 13 -18.26 6.19 -6.43
C SER A 13 -16.89 6.89 -6.46
N THR A 14 -16.75 7.93 -7.28
CA THR A 14 -15.52 8.75 -7.32
C THR A 14 -15.11 9.24 -5.93
N GLN A 15 -16.10 9.56 -5.08
CA GLN A 15 -15.87 9.94 -3.69
C GLN A 15 -15.24 8.79 -2.88
N SER A 16 -15.78 7.57 -2.98
CA SER A 16 -15.23 6.40 -2.30
C SER A 16 -13.82 6.04 -2.79
N ARG A 17 -13.56 6.21 -4.09
CA ARG A 17 -12.22 6.04 -4.68
C ARG A 17 -11.24 7.09 -4.12
N ASN A 18 -11.63 8.36 -4.08
CA ASN A 18 -10.79 9.42 -3.52
C ASN A 18 -10.48 9.19 -2.04
N LEU A 19 -11.44 8.71 -1.26
CA LEU A 19 -11.21 8.34 0.14
C LEU A 19 -10.21 7.19 0.26
N GLN A 20 -10.32 6.15 -0.55
CA GLN A 20 -9.35 5.05 -0.58
C GLN A 20 -7.94 5.54 -0.91
N LEU A 21 -7.80 6.41 -1.93
CA LEU A 21 -6.51 6.99 -2.29
C LEU A 21 -5.95 7.87 -1.15
N ALA A 22 -6.79 8.68 -0.51
CA ALA A 22 -6.37 9.51 0.61
C ALA A 22 -5.90 8.67 1.80
N MET A 23 -6.61 7.60 2.14
CA MET A 23 -6.21 6.67 3.21
C MET A 23 -4.91 5.95 2.87
N ALA A 24 -4.74 5.49 1.63
CA ALA A 24 -3.51 4.87 1.17
C ALA A 24 -2.32 5.84 1.23
N ALA A 25 -2.52 7.10 0.79
CA ALA A 25 -1.50 8.14 0.87
C ALA A 25 -1.13 8.48 2.33
N LEU A 26 -2.11 8.62 3.21
CA LEU A 26 -1.88 8.85 4.63
C LEU A 26 -1.12 7.70 5.28
N LEU A 27 -1.47 6.46 4.95
CA LEU A 27 -0.74 5.29 5.44
C LEU A 27 0.71 5.31 4.95
N GLY A 28 0.95 5.59 3.67
CA GLY A 28 2.29 5.70 3.10
C GLY A 28 3.11 6.80 3.78
N LEU A 29 2.53 7.98 3.97
CA LEU A 29 3.16 9.10 4.68
C LEU A 29 3.46 8.74 6.14
N PHE A 30 2.54 8.04 6.82
CA PHE A 30 2.75 7.58 8.18
C PHE A 30 3.92 6.60 8.27
N VAL A 31 3.97 5.60 7.39
CA VAL A 31 5.06 4.61 7.35
C VAL A 31 6.41 5.30 7.10
N VAL A 32 6.51 6.16 6.08
CA VAL A 32 7.76 6.85 5.75
C VAL A 32 8.18 7.81 6.86
N GLY A 33 7.25 8.60 7.39
CA GLY A 33 7.53 9.55 8.46
C GLY A 33 7.90 8.87 9.77
N PHE A 34 7.12 7.88 10.21
CA PHE A 34 7.34 7.17 11.46
C PHE A 34 8.64 6.38 11.44
N LEU A 35 8.90 5.57 10.40
CA LEU A 35 10.11 4.76 10.32
C LEU A 35 11.35 5.64 10.03
N GLY A 36 11.21 6.65 9.18
CA GLY A 36 12.31 7.54 8.80
C GLY A 36 12.82 8.45 9.92
N PHE A 37 11.92 8.94 10.77
CA PHE A 37 12.26 9.81 11.92
C PHE A 37 12.17 9.09 13.28
N SER A 38 12.03 7.77 13.28
CA SER A 38 12.03 6.96 14.49
C SER A 38 13.39 7.05 15.20
N GLN A 39 13.37 7.42 16.48
CA GLN A 39 14.55 7.40 17.33
C GLN A 39 14.90 5.99 17.84
N MET A 40 14.03 5.01 17.58
CA MET A 40 14.25 3.60 17.87
C MET A 40 15.01 2.97 16.70
N GLU A 41 16.29 2.69 16.91
CA GLU A 41 17.18 2.08 15.92
C GLU A 41 16.64 0.74 15.39
N VAL A 42 15.99 -0.06 16.24
CA VAL A 42 15.41 -1.36 15.87
C VAL A 42 14.35 -1.21 14.78
N VAL A 43 13.46 -0.22 14.91
CA VAL A 43 12.35 -0.01 13.98
C VAL A 43 12.84 0.55 12.65
N HIS A 44 13.83 1.45 12.67
CA HIS A 44 14.47 1.98 11.47
C HIS A 44 15.26 0.89 10.72
N ASN A 45 16.04 0.09 11.44
CA ASN A 45 16.82 -1.01 10.87
C ASN A 45 15.92 -2.09 10.28
N ALA A 46 14.84 -2.48 10.97
CA ALA A 46 13.87 -3.43 10.44
C ALA A 46 13.23 -2.94 9.12
N ALA A 47 12.93 -1.64 9.01
CA ALA A 47 12.45 -1.03 7.77
C ALA A 47 13.50 -1.08 6.65
N HIS A 48 14.77 -0.82 6.98
CA HIS A 48 15.92 -0.92 6.08
C HIS A 48 16.19 -2.36 5.62
N ASP A 49 15.98 -3.35 6.47
CA ASP A 49 16.16 -4.75 6.13
C ASP A 49 15.01 -5.23 5.22
N TYR A 50 13.77 -4.85 5.51
CA TYR A 50 12.61 -5.20 4.68
C TYR A 50 12.76 -4.73 3.23
N ARG A 51 13.22 -3.48 3.01
CA ARG A 51 13.48 -2.99 1.63
C ARG A 51 14.60 -3.76 0.93
N HIS A 52 15.61 -4.27 1.64
CA HIS A 52 16.65 -5.10 1.05
C HIS A 52 16.10 -6.49 0.70
N SER A 53 15.19 -7.05 1.51
CA SER A 53 14.49 -8.30 1.20
C SER A 53 13.50 -8.17 0.03
N MET A 54 12.87 -7.01 -0.13
CA MET A 54 11.97 -6.72 -1.27
C MET A 54 12.73 -6.58 -2.61
N ALA A 55 14.05 -6.38 -2.57
CA ALA A 55 14.92 -6.33 -3.74
C ALA A 55 15.53 -7.69 -4.11
N PHE A 56 15.28 -8.75 -3.35
CA PHE A 56 15.59 -10.10 -3.79
C PHE A 56 14.64 -10.50 -4.93
N PRO A 57 15.16 -11.02 -6.06
CA PRO A 57 14.32 -11.36 -7.19
C PRO A 57 13.32 -12.44 -6.80
N CYS A 58 12.03 -12.11 -6.90
CA CYS A 58 10.95 -13.08 -6.98
C CYS A 58 10.98 -13.74 -8.36
N HIS A 59 12.01 -14.52 -8.66
CA HIS A 59 11.97 -15.51 -9.73
C HIS A 59 12.28 -16.89 -9.15
#